data_AF-A0A527VSM9-F1
#
_entry.id   AF-A0A527VSM9-F1
#
_cell.length_a   1.000
_cell.length_b   1.000
_cell.length_c   1.000
_cell.angle_alpha   90.00
_cell.angle_beta   90.00
_cell.angle_gamma   90.00
#
_symmetry.space_group_name_H-M   'P 1'
#
loop_
_entity.id
_entity.type
_entity.pdbx_description
1 polymer ?
#
loop_
_entity_poly.entity_id
_entity_poly.type
_entity_poly.pdbx_seq_one_letter_code
_entity_poly.pdbx_strand_id
1 'polypeptide(L)' 'MKQLLILRHAKSSWDDPALADFDRPLAPRGLKTAPLMGRELARRGW' A
#
# COMPACT_ATOMS: atom_id res chain seq x y z
N MET A 1 6.47 -21.78 -14.12
CA MET A 1 5.69 -21.99 -12.88
C MET A 1 4.77 -20.80 -12.68
N LYS A 2 3.60 -20.97 -12.07
CA LYS A 2 2.68 -19.84 -11.78
C LYS A 2 2.91 -19.36 -10.35
N GLN A 3 2.86 -18.04 -10.14
CA GLN A 3 3.00 -17.40 -8.82
C GLN A 3 1.78 -16.52 -8.56
N LEU A 4 1.30 -16.52 -7.30
CA LEU A 4 0.23 -15.65 -6.83
C LEU A 4 0.75 -14.85 -5.64
N LEU A 5 0.78 -13.52 -5.78
CA LEU A 5 1.15 -12.60 -4.72
C LEU A 5 -0.12 -11.96 -4.16
N ILE A 6 -0.33 -12.07 -2.85
CA ILE A 6 -1.44 -11.42 -2.16
C ILE A 6 -0.86 -10.35 -1.25
N LEU A 7 -1.23 -9.09 -1.50
CA LEU A 7 -0.77 -7.93 -0.73
C LEU A 7 -1.97 -7.16 -0.19
N ARG A 8 -1.74 -6.42 0.89
CA ARG A 8 -2.67 -5.41 1.39
C ARG A 8 -2.35 -4.06 0.75
N HIS A 9 -3.33 -3.16 0.71
CA HIS A 9 -3.10 -1.76 0.33
C HIS A 9 -2.11 -1.07 1.28
N ALA A 10 -1.46 0.00 0.82
CA ALA A 10 -0.59 0.81 1.67
C ALA A 10 -1.39 1.51 2.78
N LYS A 11 -0.79 1.70 3.96
CA LYS A 11 -1.50 2.20 5.16
C LYS A 11 -2.28 3.49 4.87
N SER A 12 -3.60 3.43 5.05
CA SER A 12 -4.50 4.60 5.02
C SER A 12 -4.36 5.45 6.29
N SER A 13 -4.68 6.74 6.17
CA SER A 13 -4.85 7.65 7.31
C SER A 13 -6.23 7.47 7.95
N TRP A 14 -6.27 7.65 9.26
CA TRP A 14 -7.48 7.66 10.09
C TRP A 14 -7.62 8.97 10.87
N ASP A 15 -6.88 10.01 10.47
CA ASP A 15 -6.84 11.29 11.17
C ASP A 15 -8.19 12.04 11.07
N ASP A 16 -8.92 11.84 9.96
CA ASP A 16 -10.29 12.30 9.79
C ASP A 16 -11.28 11.13 10.01
N PRO A 17 -12.09 11.16 11.08
CA PRO A 17 -13.08 10.12 11.36
C PRO A 17 -14.33 10.22 10.47
N ALA A 18 -14.60 11.35 9.81
CA ALA A 18 -15.79 11.57 9.00
C ALA A 18 -15.67 10.98 7.58
N LEU A 19 -14.46 10.67 7.13
CA LEU A 19 -14.23 10.09 5.81
C LEU A 19 -14.74 8.65 5.71
N ALA A 20 -15.44 8.35 4.62
CA ALA A 20 -15.74 6.99 4.24
C ALA A 20 -14.46 6.22 3.86
N ASP A 21 -14.48 4.90 4.00
CA ASP A 21 -13.27 4.08 3.87
C ASP A 21 -12.55 4.24 2.51
N PHE A 22 -13.30 4.36 1.41
CA PHE A 22 -12.73 4.55 0.07
C PHE A 22 -12.09 5.93 -0.15
N ASP A 23 -12.53 6.95 0.60
CA ASP A 23 -12.03 8.32 0.47
C ASP A 23 -10.80 8.56 1.35
N ARG A 24 -10.41 7.59 2.20
CA ARG A 24 -9.29 7.74 3.11
C ARG A 24 -7.96 7.86 2.33
N PRO A 25 -7.20 8.96 2.52
CA PRO A 25 -5.89 9.09 1.89
C PRO A 25 -4.88 8.15 2.54
N LEU A 26 -3.68 8.05 1.95
CA LEU A 26 -2.58 7.34 2.58
C LEU A 26 -2.03 8.10 3.79
N ALA A 27 -1.71 7.37 4.87
CA ALA A 27 -0.95 7.93 5.98
C ALA A 27 0.49 8.22 5.54
N PRO A 28 1.25 9.10 6.25
CA PRO A 28 2.66 9.35 5.94
C PRO A 28 3.51 8.08 5.86
N ARG A 29 3.20 7.07 6.69
CA ARG A 29 3.82 5.74 6.59
C ARG A 29 3.47 5.04 5.29
N GLY A 30 2.21 5.05 4.87
CA GLY A 30 1.74 4.43 3.63
C GLY A 30 2.44 5.01 2.41
N LEU A 31 2.55 6.34 2.33
CA LEU A 31 3.27 7.06 1.27
C LEU A 31 4.76 6.66 1.19
N LYS A 32 5.41 6.43 2.33
CA LYS A 32 6.81 5.97 2.37
C LYS A 32 6.96 4.50 1.98
N THR A 33 6.04 3.63 2.42
CA THR A 33 6.17 2.17 2.23
C THR A 33 5.69 1.67 0.88
N ALA A 34 4.70 2.32 0.26
CA ALA A 34 4.20 1.94 -1.05
C ALA A 34 5.31 1.84 -2.14
N PRO A 35 6.18 2.85 -2.33
CA PRO A 35 7.24 2.76 -3.33
C PRO A 35 8.35 1.77 -2.95
N LEU A 36 8.58 1.51 -1.65
CA LEU A 36 9.54 0.48 -1.22
C LEU A 36 9.08 -0.91 -1.66
N MET A 37 7.80 -1.22 -1.46
CA MET A 37 7.22 -2.48 -1.94
C MET A 37 7.32 -2.58 -3.46
N GLY A 38 6.94 -1.53 -4.20
CA GLY A 38 7.05 -1.53 -5.67
C GLY A 38 8.47 -1.81 -6.16
N ARG A 39 9.49 -1.19 -5.54
CA ARG A 39 10.89 -1.48 -5.87
C ARG A 39 11.30 -2.92 -5.57
N GLU A 40 10.84 -3.47 -4.45
CA GLU A 40 11.17 -4.84 -4.06
C GLU A 40 10.53 -5.89 -4.99
N LEU A 41 9.28 -5.66 -5.40
CA LEU A 41 8.60 -6.51 -6.39
C LEU A 41 9.40 -6.52 -7.70
N ALA A 42 9.76 -5.33 -8.21
CA ALA A 42 10.55 -5.19 -9.43
C ALA A 42 11.94 -5.86 -9.32
N ARG A 43 12.62 -5.67 -8.19
CA ARG A 43 13.95 -6.26 -7.93
C ARG A 43 13.92 -7.79 -7.94
N ARG A 44 12.85 -8.39 -7.42
CA ARG A 44 12.72 -9.85 -7.31
C ARG A 44 12.25 -10.51 -8.60
N GLY A 45 11.73 -9.74 -9.56
CA GLY A 45 11.23 -10.27 -10.83
C GLY A 45 10.09 -11.26 -10.63
N TRP A 46 9.27 -11.04 -9.61
CA TRP A 46 8.04 -11.81 -9.39
C TRP A 46 6.97 -11.44 -10.42
#